data_AF-A0A2T2V128-F1
#
_entry.id   AF-A0A2T2V128-F1
#
_cell.length_a   1.000
_cell.length_b   1.000
_cell.length_c   1.000
_cell.angle_alpha   90.00
_cell.angle_beta   90.00
_cell.angle_gamma   90.00
#
_symmetry.space_group_name_H-M   'P 1'
#
loop_
_entity.id
_entity.type
_entity.pdbx_description
1 polymer ?
#
loop_
_entity_poly.entity_id
_entity_poly.type
_entity_poly.pdbx_seq_one_letter_code
_entity_poly.pdbx_strand_id
1 'polypeptide(L)'
;TYAAYMQSRHGVVKNAVITGVGNNTVSLLAGMLVFGTVFATLGAQVPEAEVLSIMQQSGPAGTGLTFIWMPQLFAQMPIGKLLAVLFFLGLAFAAFSSLISMIELTTRVLVDLGLSRPRAVAAVGTGGFLLGLPSALSASVLANQDFVWGVALLVSGALVAFAIIRYGPGRMRENILESVAADWDPTRLWTGFIGTLVPLQAAGLLGWWLVYVYQEGATPWFNPFAAGSLANFLLQWGLVLAALLAANRWMARRTLAERFVPFGASEGAAQ
;
A
#
# COMPACT_ATOMS: atom_id res chain seq x y z
N THR A 1 -0.11 0.16 -12.50
CA THR A 1 -1.04 0.94 -13.34
C THR A 1 -0.44 2.23 -13.85
N TYR A 2 0.01 3.18 -13.02
CA TYR A 2 0.61 4.42 -13.54
C TYR A 2 1.80 4.23 -14.48
N ALA A 3 2.69 3.28 -14.18
CA ALA A 3 3.80 2.95 -15.07
C ALA A 3 3.34 2.48 -16.47
N ALA A 4 2.14 1.91 -16.61
CA ALA A 4 1.60 1.51 -17.92
C ALA A 4 1.17 2.70 -18.79
N TYR A 5 1.02 3.90 -18.19
CA TYR A 5 0.73 5.14 -18.91
C TYR A 5 1.98 5.98 -19.17
N MET A 6 3.16 5.54 -18.70
CA MET A 6 4.42 6.21 -18.99
C MET A 6 4.84 5.96 -20.44
N GLN A 7 5.39 6.99 -21.09
CA GLN A 7 5.98 6.84 -22.42
C GLN A 7 7.32 6.10 -22.34
N SER A 8 7.61 5.27 -23.34
CA SER A 8 8.81 4.43 -23.44
C SER A 8 10.14 5.21 -23.36
N ARG A 9 10.13 6.51 -23.64
CA ARG A 9 11.33 7.36 -23.53
C ARG A 9 11.71 7.74 -22.09
N HIS A 10 10.80 7.56 -21.13
CA HIS A 10 11.07 7.92 -19.74
C HIS A 10 11.67 6.73 -18.99
N GLY A 11 12.85 6.94 -18.41
CA GLY A 11 13.52 5.95 -17.59
C GLY A 11 12.68 5.51 -16.38
N VAL A 12 12.50 4.21 -16.20
CA VAL A 12 11.72 3.63 -15.10
C VAL A 12 12.53 3.67 -13.80
N VAL A 13 13.84 3.43 -13.87
CA VAL A 13 14.72 3.30 -12.69
C VAL A 13 14.84 4.63 -11.98
N LYS A 14 15.21 5.70 -12.68
CA LYS A 14 15.30 7.05 -12.11
C LYS A 14 13.98 7.50 -11.48
N ASN A 15 12.86 7.30 -12.18
CA ASN A 15 11.54 7.68 -11.67
C ASN A 15 11.16 6.88 -10.41
N ALA A 16 11.44 5.59 -10.37
CA ALA A 16 11.20 4.75 -9.20
C ALA A 16 12.04 5.20 -8.00
N VAL A 17 13.33 5.50 -8.19
CA VAL A 17 14.21 5.97 -7.12
C VAL A 17 13.76 7.33 -6.60
N ILE A 18 13.49 8.30 -7.48
CA ILE A 18 13.03 9.64 -7.06
C ILE A 18 11.72 9.55 -6.29
N THR A 19 10.76 8.76 -6.78
CA THR A 19 9.46 8.58 -6.11
C THR A 19 9.63 7.94 -4.74
N GLY A 20 10.44 6.88 -4.64
CA GLY A 20 10.71 6.19 -3.38
C GLY A 20 11.42 7.08 -2.36
N VAL A 21 12.47 7.78 -2.77
CA VAL A 21 13.19 8.72 -1.90
C VAL A 21 12.27 9.86 -1.46
N GLY A 22 11.55 10.48 -2.38
CA GLY A 22 10.62 11.56 -2.08
C GLY A 22 9.54 11.15 -1.06
N ASN A 23 8.92 9.99 -1.24
CA ASN A 23 7.93 9.47 -0.28
C ASN A 23 8.53 9.25 1.12
N ASN A 24 9.71 8.65 1.19
CA ASN A 24 10.36 8.37 2.48
C ASN A 24 10.83 9.65 3.17
N THR A 25 11.36 10.63 2.43
CA THR A 25 11.74 11.93 2.99
C THR A 25 10.54 12.64 3.60
N VAL A 26 9.42 12.70 2.88
CA VAL A 26 8.17 13.31 3.40
C VAL A 26 7.66 12.54 4.61
N SER A 27 7.73 11.21 4.60
CA SER A 27 7.33 10.37 5.74
C SER A 27 8.18 10.62 6.99
N LEU A 28 9.50 10.77 6.83
CA LEU A 28 10.41 11.09 7.93
C LEU A 28 10.15 12.50 8.47
N LEU A 29 9.94 13.49 7.60
CA LEU A 29 9.59 14.86 8.01
C LEU A 29 8.26 14.89 8.79
N ALA A 30 7.24 14.17 8.30
CA ALA A 30 5.95 14.05 8.98
C ALA A 30 6.10 13.36 10.34
N GLY A 31 6.88 12.27 10.41
CA GLY A 31 7.20 11.59 11.67
C GLY A 31 7.85 12.54 12.67
N MET A 32 8.94 13.22 12.29
CA MET A 32 9.62 14.20 13.16
C MET A 32 8.68 15.31 13.63
N LEU A 33 7.79 15.79 12.76
CA LEU A 33 6.78 16.80 13.11
C LEU A 33 5.78 16.27 14.15
N VAL A 34 5.25 15.05 13.95
CA VAL A 34 4.28 14.44 14.88
C VAL A 34 4.94 14.16 16.23
N PHE A 35 6.12 13.54 16.25
CA PHE A 35 6.85 13.29 17.49
C PHE A 35 7.20 14.61 18.20
N GLY A 36 7.76 15.59 17.48
CA GLY A 36 8.06 16.91 18.03
C GLY A 36 6.83 17.61 18.59
N THR A 37 5.67 17.45 17.95
CA THR A 37 4.38 17.98 18.42
C THR A 37 3.95 17.36 19.75
N VAL A 38 4.01 16.03 19.87
CA VAL A 38 3.61 15.37 21.11
C VAL A 38 4.56 15.72 22.26
N PHE A 39 5.87 15.75 22.02
CA PHE A 39 6.82 16.18 23.04
C PHE A 39 6.69 17.67 23.40
N ALA A 40 6.36 18.55 22.45
CA ALA A 40 6.13 19.96 22.74
C ALA A 40 4.84 20.19 23.56
N THR A 41 3.82 19.35 23.39
CA THR A 41 2.54 19.47 24.12
C THR A 41 2.57 18.81 25.49
N LEU A 42 3.17 17.61 25.59
CA LEU A 42 3.18 16.80 26.82
C LEU A 42 4.50 16.84 27.59
N GLY A 43 5.63 17.07 26.93
CA GLY A 43 6.96 16.91 27.52
C GLY A 43 7.28 17.89 28.66
N ALA A 44 6.51 18.97 28.80
CA ALA A 44 6.60 19.87 29.96
C ALA A 44 5.74 19.42 31.16
N GLN A 45 4.80 18.49 30.94
CA GLN A 45 3.78 18.11 31.93
C GLN A 45 3.98 16.69 32.46
N VAL A 46 4.56 15.80 31.66
CA VAL A 46 4.79 14.39 32.00
C VAL A 46 6.23 13.95 31.69
N PRO A 47 6.79 12.98 32.44
CA PRO A 47 8.11 12.43 32.13
C PRO A 47 8.17 11.81 30.73
N GLU A 48 9.34 11.84 30.09
CA GLU A 48 9.53 11.34 28.73
C GLU A 48 9.07 9.88 28.53
N ALA A 49 9.31 9.02 29.52
CA ALA A 49 8.88 7.62 29.48
C ALA A 49 7.34 7.48 29.41
N GLU A 50 6.61 8.41 30.02
CA GLU A 50 5.14 8.44 30.00
C GLU A 50 4.62 9.05 28.69
N VAL A 51 5.32 10.02 28.10
CA VAL A 51 5.02 10.50 26.74
C VAL A 51 5.06 9.34 25.74
N LEU A 52 6.09 8.50 25.82
CA LEU A 52 6.25 7.36 24.93
C LEU A 52 5.13 6.32 25.09
N SER A 53 4.68 6.03 26.31
CA SER A 53 3.58 5.10 26.54
C SER A 53 2.25 5.65 26.03
N ILE A 54 2.00 6.95 26.22
CA ILE A 54 0.83 7.65 25.67
C ILE A 54 0.82 7.58 24.15
N MET A 55 1.96 7.81 23.50
CA MET A 55 2.07 7.72 22.05
C MET A 55 1.77 6.32 21.51
N GLN A 56 2.26 5.28 22.19
CA GLN A 56 1.98 3.88 21.81
C GLN A 56 0.50 3.51 21.94
N GLN A 57 -0.22 4.14 22.87
CA GLN A 57 -1.64 3.87 23.15
C GLN A 57 -2.60 4.87 22.48
N SER A 58 -2.09 5.80 21.66
CA SER A 58 -2.86 6.89 21.07
C SER A 58 -3.75 6.42 19.90
N GLY A 59 -4.86 5.78 20.25
CA GLY A 59 -5.93 5.35 19.34
C GLY A 59 -5.57 4.11 18.49
N PRO A 60 -6.58 3.42 17.93
CA PRO A 60 -6.33 2.31 17.02
C PRO A 60 -5.48 2.77 15.82
N ALA A 61 -4.47 1.97 15.46
CA ALA A 61 -3.56 2.24 14.35
C ALA A 61 -2.87 3.64 14.41
N GLY A 62 -2.66 4.20 15.60
CA GLY A 62 -1.95 5.49 15.77
C GLY A 62 -2.76 6.72 15.34
N THR A 63 -4.07 6.58 15.11
CA THR A 63 -4.95 7.68 14.68
C THR A 63 -5.03 8.83 15.70
N GLY A 64 -4.82 8.54 16.99
CA GLY A 64 -4.84 9.55 18.06
C GLY A 64 -3.73 10.58 17.94
N LEU A 65 -2.56 10.23 17.37
CA LEU A 65 -1.48 11.18 17.11
C LEU A 65 -1.92 12.36 16.24
N THR A 66 -2.68 12.07 15.19
CA THR A 66 -3.14 13.10 14.26
C THR A 66 -4.42 13.78 14.70
N PHE A 67 -5.38 13.03 15.28
CA PHE A 67 -6.71 13.56 15.57
C PHE A 67 -6.94 14.02 17.02
N ILE A 68 -6.01 13.72 17.94
CA ILE A 68 -6.07 14.17 19.33
C ILE A 68 -4.94 15.16 19.61
N TRP A 69 -3.69 14.77 19.34
CA TRP A 69 -2.53 15.56 19.75
C TRP A 69 -2.26 16.78 18.86
N MET A 70 -2.37 16.64 17.53
CA MET A 70 -2.20 17.80 16.64
C MET A 70 -3.19 18.94 16.93
N PRO A 71 -4.52 18.70 17.09
CA PRO A 71 -5.45 19.75 17.49
C PRO A 71 -5.10 20.42 18.82
N GLN A 72 -4.62 19.65 19.81
CA GLN A 72 -4.23 20.19 21.11
C GLN A 72 -3.01 21.11 21.00
N LEU A 73 -2.02 20.77 20.18
CA LEU A 73 -0.90 21.67 19.89
C LEU A 73 -1.40 22.98 19.28
N PHE A 74 -2.22 22.89 18.23
CA PHE A 74 -2.75 24.07 17.57
C PHE A 74 -3.62 24.93 18.50
N ALA A 75 -4.25 24.37 19.52
CA ALA A 75 -4.99 25.15 20.51
C ALA A 75 -4.07 26.02 21.39
N GLN A 76 -2.81 25.63 21.58
CA GLN A 76 -1.83 26.35 22.40
C GLN A 76 -1.01 27.36 21.61
N MET A 77 -0.97 27.24 20.28
CA MET A 77 -0.20 28.12 19.41
C MET A 77 -0.94 29.44 19.13
N PRO A 78 -0.22 30.59 19.12
CA PRO A 78 -0.69 31.77 18.40
C PRO A 78 -1.04 31.39 16.96
N ILE A 79 -2.10 31.94 16.39
CA ILE A 79 -2.64 31.60 15.04
C ILE A 79 -2.95 30.11 14.79
N GLY A 80 -3.00 29.27 15.82
CA GLY A 80 -3.08 27.82 15.65
C GLY A 80 -4.37 27.31 15.00
N LYS A 81 -5.50 28.03 15.12
CA LYS A 81 -6.73 27.71 14.34
C LYS A 81 -6.48 27.70 12.83
N LEU A 82 -5.73 28.68 12.32
CA LEU A 82 -5.39 28.75 10.89
C LEU A 82 -4.47 27.58 10.52
N LEU A 83 -3.47 27.28 11.36
CA LEU A 83 -2.56 26.16 11.15
C LEU A 83 -3.30 24.82 11.15
N ALA A 84 -4.28 24.62 12.04
CA ALA A 84 -5.11 23.43 12.07
C ALA A 84 -5.90 23.25 10.76
N VAL A 85 -6.52 24.33 10.25
CA VAL A 85 -7.25 24.29 8.96
C VAL A 85 -6.31 23.90 7.82
N LEU A 86 -5.14 24.53 7.72
CA LEU A 86 -4.16 24.22 6.68
C LEU A 86 -3.63 22.79 6.79
N PHE A 87 -3.38 22.32 8.02
CA PHE A 87 -2.91 20.96 8.27
C PHE A 87 -3.93 19.90 7.84
N PHE A 88 -5.18 20.02 8.30
CA PHE A 88 -6.22 19.04 7.95
C PHE A 88 -6.63 19.12 6.48
N LEU A 89 -6.57 20.30 5.86
CA LEU A 89 -6.74 20.43 4.41
C LEU A 89 -5.62 19.72 3.64
N GLY A 90 -4.36 19.88 4.09
CA GLY A 90 -3.22 19.16 3.53
C GLY A 90 -3.35 17.65 3.70
N LEU A 91 -3.75 17.18 4.88
CA LEU A 91 -4.01 15.77 5.17
C LEU A 91 -5.11 15.21 4.26
N ALA A 92 -6.20 15.96 4.06
CA ALA A 92 -7.28 15.58 3.15
C ALA A 92 -6.80 15.46 1.71
N PHE A 93 -5.99 16.41 1.21
CA PHE A 93 -5.42 16.32 -0.13
C PHE A 93 -4.47 15.12 -0.28
N ALA A 94 -3.64 14.83 0.72
CA ALA A 94 -2.75 13.66 0.71
C ALA A 94 -3.51 12.33 0.67
N ALA A 95 -4.61 12.23 1.44
CA ALA A 95 -5.50 11.08 1.39
C ALA A 95 -6.20 10.97 0.03
N PHE A 96 -6.70 12.08 -0.50
CA PHE A 96 -7.41 12.14 -1.77
C PHE A 96 -6.52 11.75 -2.96
N SER A 97 -5.28 12.24 -3.02
CA SER A 97 -4.33 11.86 -4.08
C SER A 97 -4.01 10.37 -4.06
N SER A 98 -3.92 9.77 -2.87
CA SER A 98 -3.67 8.33 -2.71
C SER A 98 -4.89 7.50 -3.15
N LEU A 99 -6.10 7.95 -2.80
CA LEU A 99 -7.35 7.31 -3.19
C LEU A 99 -7.52 7.25 -4.72
N ILE A 100 -7.15 8.30 -5.45
CA ILE A 100 -7.22 8.31 -6.92
C ILE A 100 -6.40 7.16 -7.52
N SER A 101 -5.19 6.93 -7.01
CA SER A 101 -4.31 5.83 -7.46
C SER A 101 -4.93 4.46 -7.22
N MET A 102 -5.54 4.26 -6.06
CA MET A 102 -6.21 3.00 -5.69
C MET A 102 -7.44 2.74 -6.57
N ILE A 103 -8.26 3.77 -6.83
CA ILE A 103 -9.44 3.66 -7.71
C ILE A 103 -9.01 3.33 -9.14
N GLU A 104 -7.98 4.00 -9.67
CA GLU A 104 -7.48 3.76 -11.03
C GLU A 104 -6.91 2.34 -11.19
N LEU A 105 -6.20 1.82 -10.17
CA LEU A 105 -5.72 0.45 -10.17
C LEU A 105 -6.85 -0.56 -10.37
N THR A 106 -7.88 -0.53 -9.51
CA THR A 106 -9.00 -1.46 -9.59
C THR A 106 -9.85 -1.24 -10.84
N THR A 107 -10.04 0.02 -11.25
CA THR A 107 -10.76 0.38 -12.48
C THR A 107 -10.08 -0.23 -13.69
N ARG A 108 -8.74 -0.15 -13.77
CA ARG A 108 -7.98 -0.72 -14.88
C ARG A 108 -8.14 -2.22 -14.98
N VAL A 109 -8.07 -2.93 -13.85
CA VAL A 109 -8.30 -4.39 -13.81
C VAL A 109 -9.67 -4.75 -14.36
N LEU A 110 -10.73 -4.02 -13.99
CA LEU A 110 -12.08 -4.25 -14.52
C LEU A 110 -12.21 -3.92 -16.01
N VAL A 111 -11.51 -2.89 -16.49
CA VAL A 111 -11.45 -2.56 -17.93
C VAL A 111 -10.76 -3.68 -18.71
N ASP A 112 -9.64 -4.20 -18.21
CA ASP A 112 -8.92 -5.32 -18.85
C ASP A 112 -9.75 -6.63 -18.81
N LEU A 113 -10.75 -6.73 -17.92
CA LEU A 113 -11.75 -7.83 -17.92
C LEU A 113 -12.91 -7.60 -18.91
N GLY A 114 -12.94 -6.46 -19.60
CA GLY A 114 -13.89 -6.12 -20.65
C GLY A 114 -15.02 -5.18 -20.24
N LEU A 115 -14.97 -4.54 -19.06
CA LEU A 115 -15.94 -3.50 -18.70
C LEU A 115 -15.58 -2.16 -19.38
N SER A 116 -16.58 -1.43 -19.85
CA SER A 116 -16.38 -0.05 -20.30
C SER A 116 -15.90 0.84 -19.14
N ARG A 117 -14.94 1.74 -19.38
CA ARG A 117 -14.35 2.62 -18.35
C ARG A 117 -15.38 3.32 -17.44
N PRO A 118 -16.47 3.94 -17.94
CA PRO A 118 -17.44 4.60 -17.04
C PRO A 118 -18.11 3.64 -16.07
N ARG A 119 -18.46 2.43 -16.54
CA ARG A 119 -19.05 1.38 -15.69
C ARG A 119 -18.05 0.85 -14.66
N ALA A 120 -16.78 0.69 -15.05
CA ALA A 120 -15.72 0.27 -14.14
C ALA A 120 -15.50 1.31 -13.03
N VAL A 121 -15.39 2.60 -13.36
CA VAL A 121 -15.24 3.69 -12.37
C VAL A 121 -16.44 3.73 -11.41
N ALA A 122 -17.67 3.68 -11.94
CA ALA A 122 -18.87 3.66 -11.12
C ALA A 122 -18.91 2.45 -10.18
N ALA A 123 -18.60 1.25 -10.69
CA ALA A 123 -18.56 0.03 -9.88
C ALA A 123 -17.51 0.10 -8.77
N VAL A 124 -16.29 0.58 -9.05
CA VAL A 124 -15.23 0.74 -8.05
C VAL A 124 -15.60 1.80 -7.03
N GLY A 125 -16.13 2.95 -7.46
CA GLY A 125 -16.54 4.03 -6.57
C GLY A 125 -17.67 3.64 -5.64
N THR A 126 -18.76 3.07 -6.18
CA THR A 126 -19.89 2.59 -5.37
C THR A 126 -19.49 1.42 -4.49
N GLY A 127 -18.72 0.46 -5.01
CA GLY A 127 -18.23 -0.67 -4.23
C GLY A 127 -17.33 -0.23 -3.08
N GLY A 128 -16.36 0.63 -3.34
CA GLY A 128 -15.48 1.20 -2.33
C GLY A 128 -16.23 2.01 -1.26
N PHE A 129 -17.22 2.80 -1.67
CA PHE A 129 -18.07 3.54 -0.73
C PHE A 129 -18.86 2.59 0.18
N LEU A 130 -19.58 1.62 -0.39
CA LEU A 130 -20.42 0.70 0.38
C LEU A 130 -19.61 -0.20 1.30
N LEU A 131 -18.47 -0.72 0.83
CA LEU A 131 -17.57 -1.54 1.65
C LEU A 131 -16.81 -0.71 2.70
N GLY A 132 -16.66 0.59 2.48
CA GLY A 132 -16.06 1.52 3.43
C GLY A 132 -17.01 2.01 4.54
N LEU A 133 -18.34 1.93 4.34
CA LEU A 133 -19.32 2.38 5.34
C LEU A 133 -19.13 1.76 6.74
N PRO A 134 -18.92 0.44 6.90
CA PRO A 134 -18.69 -0.16 8.21
C PRO A 134 -17.46 0.44 8.93
N SER A 135 -16.38 0.68 8.20
CA SER A 135 -15.16 1.31 8.74
C SER A 135 -15.36 2.79 9.10
N ALA A 136 -16.23 3.50 8.38
CA ALA A 136 -16.59 4.88 8.70
C ALA A 136 -17.47 4.98 9.95
N LEU A 137 -18.31 3.96 10.22
CA LEU A 137 -19.23 3.93 11.35
C LEU A 137 -18.59 3.34 12.63
N SER A 138 -17.52 2.55 12.50
CA SER A 138 -16.91 1.84 13.63
C SER A 138 -15.38 1.82 13.54
N ALA A 139 -14.74 2.45 14.53
CA ALA A 139 -13.27 2.46 14.67
C ALA A 139 -12.70 1.05 14.89
N SER A 140 -13.44 0.14 15.54
CA SER A 140 -13.00 -1.25 15.72
C SER A 140 -13.03 -2.02 14.40
N VAL A 141 -14.02 -1.77 13.54
CA VAL A 141 -14.05 -2.35 12.19
C VAL A 141 -12.89 -1.80 11.36
N LEU A 142 -12.68 -0.48 11.37
CA LEU A 142 -11.54 0.14 10.70
C LEU A 142 -10.21 -0.48 11.13
N ALA A 143 -9.98 -0.60 12.44
CA ALA A 143 -8.77 -1.20 12.99
C ALA A 143 -8.58 -2.66 12.55
N ASN A 144 -9.67 -3.45 12.53
CA ASN A 144 -9.60 -4.84 12.07
C ASN A 144 -9.29 -4.94 10.57
N GLN A 145 -9.92 -4.09 9.75
CA GLN A 145 -9.68 -4.08 8.31
C GLN A 145 -8.25 -3.64 7.99
N ASP A 146 -7.75 -2.60 8.66
CA ASP A 146 -6.35 -2.16 8.54
C ASP A 146 -5.38 -3.27 8.93
N PHE A 147 -5.63 -3.95 10.06
CA PHE A 147 -4.82 -5.07 10.53
C PHE A 147 -4.79 -6.26 9.54
N VAL A 148 -5.94 -6.65 8.97
CA VAL A 148 -6.04 -7.80 8.08
C VAL A 148 -5.49 -7.50 6.69
N TRP A 149 -5.81 -6.33 6.13
CA TRP A 149 -5.45 -5.96 4.76
C TRP A 149 -4.09 -5.25 4.65
N GLY A 150 -3.52 -4.75 5.75
CA GLY A 150 -2.15 -4.19 5.76
C GLY A 150 -1.11 -5.19 5.26
N VAL A 151 -1.30 -6.49 5.54
CA VAL A 151 -0.44 -7.58 5.05
C VAL A 151 -0.55 -7.77 3.53
N ALA A 152 -1.62 -7.29 2.89
CA ALA A 152 -1.81 -7.45 1.45
C ALA A 152 -0.74 -6.74 0.63
N LEU A 153 -0.20 -5.62 1.12
CA LEU A 153 0.92 -4.93 0.47
C LEU A 153 2.20 -5.78 0.49
N LEU A 154 2.48 -6.46 1.61
CA LEU A 154 3.60 -7.40 1.73
C LEU A 154 3.43 -8.58 0.75
N VAL A 155 2.24 -9.18 0.73
CA VAL A 155 1.91 -10.30 -0.18
C VAL A 155 2.00 -9.86 -1.64
N SER A 156 1.47 -8.69 -1.98
CA SER A 156 1.58 -8.12 -3.33
C SER A 156 3.04 -7.94 -3.75
N GLY A 157 3.89 -7.39 -2.88
CA GLY A 157 5.33 -7.24 -3.13
C GLY A 157 6.01 -8.59 -3.36
N ALA A 158 5.67 -9.60 -2.56
CA ALA A 158 6.17 -10.97 -2.71
C ALA A 158 5.76 -11.60 -4.05
N LEU A 159 4.50 -11.42 -4.47
CA LEU A 159 4.00 -11.92 -5.75
C LEU A 159 4.68 -11.24 -6.95
N VAL A 160 4.93 -9.94 -6.86
CA VAL A 160 5.69 -9.20 -7.89
C VAL A 160 7.13 -9.72 -7.96
N ALA A 161 7.80 -9.91 -6.82
CA ALA A 161 9.14 -10.49 -6.77
C ALA A 161 9.17 -11.90 -7.37
N PHE A 162 8.19 -12.75 -7.00
CA PHE A 162 8.04 -14.09 -7.57
C PHE A 162 7.87 -14.06 -9.09
N ALA A 163 7.04 -13.16 -9.62
CA ALA A 163 6.86 -13.01 -11.07
C ALA A 163 8.16 -12.61 -11.78
N ILE A 164 8.93 -11.67 -11.20
CA ILE A 164 10.23 -11.24 -11.74
C ILE A 164 11.25 -12.38 -11.69
N ILE A 165 11.31 -13.14 -10.59
CA ILE A 165 12.18 -14.31 -10.46
C ILE A 165 11.85 -15.35 -11.53
N ARG A 166 10.56 -15.57 -11.79
CA ARG A 166 10.12 -16.53 -12.82
C ARG A 166 10.45 -16.07 -14.24
N TYR A 167 10.36 -14.77 -14.51
CA TYR A 167 10.76 -14.18 -15.79
C TYR A 167 12.28 -14.18 -15.99
N GLY A 168 13.05 -14.07 -14.90
CA GLY A 168 14.50 -13.98 -14.88
C GLY A 168 14.94 -12.55 -14.57
N PRO A 169 15.47 -12.26 -13.37
CA PRO A 169 15.85 -10.90 -12.97
C PRO A 169 16.88 -10.24 -13.90
N GLY A 170 17.90 -10.99 -14.36
CA GLY A 170 18.88 -10.49 -15.33
C GLY A 170 18.23 -10.09 -16.65
N ARG A 171 17.28 -10.90 -17.14
CA ARG A 171 16.51 -10.63 -18.35
C ARG A 171 15.59 -9.41 -18.19
N MET A 172 14.97 -9.24 -17.02
CA MET A 172 14.18 -8.03 -16.70
C MET A 172 15.05 -6.78 -16.75
N ARG A 173 16.25 -6.87 -16.17
CA ARG A 173 17.19 -5.75 -16.15
C ARG A 173 17.59 -5.34 -17.56
N GLU A 174 18.08 -6.28 -18.37
CA GLU A 174 18.58 -6.01 -19.72
C GLU A 174 17.45 -5.58 -20.68
N ASN A 175 16.31 -6.27 -20.66
CA ASN A 175 15.26 -6.04 -21.67
C ASN A 175 14.32 -4.88 -21.32
N ILE A 176 14.19 -4.51 -20.05
CA ILE A 176 13.19 -3.53 -19.59
C ILE A 176 13.85 -2.35 -18.88
N LEU A 177 14.72 -2.59 -17.90
CA LEU A 177 15.30 -1.50 -17.11
C LEU A 177 16.40 -0.74 -17.87
N GLU A 178 17.22 -1.45 -18.64
CA GLU A 178 18.29 -0.87 -19.48
C GLU A 178 17.78 -0.47 -20.89
N SER A 179 16.48 -0.60 -21.15
CA SER A 179 15.89 -0.30 -22.47
C SER A 179 15.94 1.20 -22.84
N VAL A 180 16.19 2.08 -21.87
CA VAL A 180 16.26 3.53 -22.05
C VAL A 180 17.70 4.00 -21.83
N ALA A 181 18.37 4.41 -22.91
CA ALA A 181 19.81 4.74 -22.92
C ALA A 181 20.24 5.86 -21.94
N ALA A 182 19.31 6.71 -21.48
CA ALA A 182 19.58 7.81 -20.56
C ALA A 182 19.09 7.56 -19.11
N ASP A 183 18.65 6.33 -18.79
CA ASP A 183 18.21 5.97 -17.44
C ASP A 183 19.38 5.54 -16.55
N TRP A 184 19.14 5.43 -15.25
CA TRP A 184 20.12 4.94 -14.29
C TRP A 184 20.24 3.42 -14.38
N ASP A 185 21.47 2.88 -14.30
CA ASP A 185 21.71 1.44 -14.20
C ASP A 185 21.34 0.97 -12.78
N PRO A 186 20.36 0.05 -12.62
CA PRO A 186 19.96 -0.49 -11.33
C PRO A 186 21.05 -1.36 -10.66
N THR A 187 22.20 -1.54 -11.32
CA THR A 187 23.36 -2.33 -10.91
C THR A 187 23.04 -3.82 -10.69
N ARG A 188 24.06 -4.68 -10.62
CA ARG A 188 23.88 -6.11 -10.29
C ARG A 188 23.27 -6.34 -8.89
N LEU A 189 23.32 -5.33 -8.03
CA LEU A 189 22.74 -5.36 -6.69
C LEU A 189 21.22 -5.52 -6.74
N TRP A 190 20.53 -4.84 -7.66
CA TRP A 190 19.08 -4.97 -7.81
C TRP A 190 18.65 -6.41 -8.10
N THR A 191 19.39 -7.11 -8.96
CA THR A 191 19.15 -8.53 -9.27
C THR A 191 19.27 -9.42 -8.02
N GLY A 192 20.27 -9.17 -7.17
CA GLY A 192 20.43 -9.89 -5.90
C GLY A 192 19.32 -9.56 -4.90
N PHE A 193 18.91 -8.29 -4.83
CA PHE A 193 17.83 -7.86 -3.95
C PHE A 193 16.49 -8.49 -4.32
N ILE A 194 16.09 -8.41 -5.60
CA ILE A 194 14.82 -8.96 -6.03
C ILE A 194 14.81 -10.50 -6.01
N GLY A 195 15.96 -11.12 -6.31
CA GLY A 195 16.09 -12.58 -6.39
C GLY A 195 16.13 -13.27 -5.03
N THR A 196 16.75 -12.63 -4.03
CA THR A 196 17.05 -13.30 -2.75
C THR A 196 16.53 -12.50 -1.55
N LEU A 197 16.89 -11.21 -1.45
CA LEU A 197 16.59 -10.41 -0.27
C LEU A 197 15.07 -10.22 -0.07
N VAL A 198 14.35 -9.82 -1.13
CA VAL A 198 12.92 -9.51 -1.05
C VAL A 198 12.08 -10.74 -0.69
N PRO A 199 12.26 -11.93 -1.33
CA PRO A 199 11.55 -13.14 -0.91
C PRO A 199 11.85 -13.55 0.54
N LEU A 200 13.10 -13.46 0.98
CA LEU A 200 13.48 -13.77 2.37
C LEU A 200 12.82 -12.82 3.36
N GLN A 201 12.81 -11.50 3.06
CA GLN A 201 12.11 -10.51 3.88
C GLN A 201 10.61 -10.77 3.91
N ALA A 202 9.99 -11.08 2.77
CA ALA A 202 8.56 -11.39 2.72
C ALA A 202 8.22 -12.62 3.57
N ALA A 203 8.99 -13.70 3.44
CA ALA A 203 8.79 -14.92 4.23
C ALA A 203 9.03 -14.67 5.73
N GLY A 204 10.10 -13.95 6.08
CA GLY A 204 10.44 -13.62 7.46
C GLY A 204 9.40 -12.72 8.12
N LEU A 205 8.98 -11.64 7.46
CA LEU A 205 7.97 -10.71 7.98
C LEU A 205 6.61 -11.37 8.09
N LEU A 206 6.19 -12.16 7.10
CA LEU A 206 4.91 -12.87 7.15
C LEU A 206 4.91 -13.93 8.24
N GLY A 207 6.00 -14.70 8.38
CA GLY A 207 6.15 -15.69 9.45
C GLY A 207 6.15 -15.05 10.84
N TRP A 208 6.92 -13.98 11.02
CA TRP A 208 6.92 -13.20 12.26
C TRP A 208 5.54 -12.63 12.58
N TRP A 209 4.86 -12.05 11.58
CA TRP A 209 3.52 -11.50 11.75
C TRP A 209 2.52 -12.56 12.19
N LEU A 210 2.53 -13.75 11.58
CA LEU A 210 1.64 -14.85 11.97
C LEU A 210 1.88 -15.33 13.40
N VAL A 211 3.15 -15.39 13.83
CA VAL A 211 3.50 -15.70 15.23
C VAL A 211 3.00 -14.60 16.16
N TYR A 212 3.19 -13.33 15.79
CA TYR A 212 2.70 -12.18 16.55
C TYR A 212 1.17 -12.22 16.72
N VAL A 213 0.41 -12.43 15.63
CA VAL A 213 -1.06 -12.52 15.70
C VAL A 213 -1.52 -13.70 16.56
N TYR A 214 -0.79 -14.82 16.53
CA TYR A 214 -1.12 -15.97 17.37
C TYR A 214 -0.90 -15.70 18.87
N GLN A 215 0.17 -14.97 19.22
CA GLN A 215 0.55 -14.70 20.62
C GLN A 215 -0.21 -13.51 21.22
N GLU A 216 -0.31 -12.41 20.48
CA GLU A 216 -0.79 -11.11 20.96
C GLU A 216 -2.17 -10.74 20.39
N GLY A 217 -2.70 -11.53 19.45
CA GLY A 217 -4.02 -11.32 18.87
C GLY A 217 -5.15 -11.68 19.83
N ALA A 218 -6.39 -11.46 19.38
CA ALA A 218 -7.56 -11.69 20.22
C ALA A 218 -7.74 -13.17 20.59
N THR A 219 -8.09 -13.42 21.85
CA THR A 219 -8.34 -14.75 22.40
C THR A 219 -9.84 -15.07 22.47
N PRO A 220 -10.25 -16.31 22.17
CA PRO A 220 -9.42 -17.39 21.65
C PRO A 220 -9.03 -17.15 20.17
N TRP A 221 -7.79 -17.53 19.80
CA TRP A 221 -7.24 -17.30 18.46
C TRP A 221 -8.08 -17.91 17.33
N PHE A 222 -8.88 -18.93 17.65
CA PHE A 222 -9.73 -19.67 16.71
C PHE A 222 -11.13 -19.06 16.50
N ASN A 223 -11.49 -17.97 17.19
CA ASN A 223 -12.80 -17.32 16.99
C ASN A 223 -12.79 -16.41 15.74
N PRO A 224 -13.48 -16.78 14.64
CA PRO A 224 -13.42 -16.01 13.40
C PRO A 224 -14.12 -14.64 13.47
N PHE A 225 -14.94 -14.39 14.50
CA PHE A 225 -15.65 -13.13 14.69
C PHE A 225 -14.95 -12.18 15.66
N ALA A 226 -13.89 -12.64 16.35
CA ALA A 226 -13.08 -11.78 17.20
C ALA A 226 -12.11 -10.97 16.34
N ALA A 227 -12.28 -9.65 16.33
CA ALA A 227 -11.37 -8.73 15.63
C ALA A 227 -9.94 -8.89 16.15
N GLY A 228 -8.96 -8.95 15.24
CA GLY A 228 -7.54 -9.17 15.58
C GLY A 228 -7.16 -10.62 15.92
N SER A 229 -8.08 -11.58 15.85
CA SER A 229 -7.74 -13.01 16.00
C SER A 229 -7.16 -13.60 14.71
N LEU A 230 -6.37 -14.68 14.86
CA LEU A 230 -5.82 -15.41 13.72
C LEU A 230 -6.92 -16.02 12.84
N ALA A 231 -7.99 -16.58 13.42
CA ALA A 231 -9.11 -17.13 12.66
C ALA A 231 -9.87 -16.06 11.87
N ASN A 232 -10.04 -14.86 12.42
CA ASN A 232 -10.65 -13.75 11.67
C ASN A 232 -9.82 -13.39 10.44
N PHE A 233 -8.49 -13.30 10.60
CA PHE A 233 -7.56 -13.07 9.49
C PHE A 233 -7.64 -14.17 8.43
N LEU A 234 -7.54 -15.44 8.84
CA LEU A 234 -7.57 -16.59 7.93
C LEU A 234 -8.90 -16.72 7.20
N LEU A 235 -10.02 -16.40 7.86
CA LEU A 235 -11.34 -16.43 7.22
C LEU A 235 -11.42 -15.39 6.09
N GLN A 236 -11.04 -14.14 6.34
CA GLN A 236 -11.13 -13.07 5.34
C GLN A 236 -10.22 -13.33 4.14
N TRP A 237 -8.96 -13.71 4.39
CA TRP A 237 -8.04 -14.09 3.32
C TRP A 237 -8.49 -15.34 2.58
N GLY A 238 -8.98 -16.35 3.29
CA GLY A 238 -9.51 -17.59 2.71
C GLY A 238 -10.69 -17.32 1.76
N LEU A 239 -11.63 -16.45 2.14
CA LEU A 239 -12.75 -16.05 1.29
C LEU A 239 -12.29 -15.36 0.01
N VAL A 240 -11.34 -14.42 0.11
CA VAL A 240 -10.82 -13.73 -1.08
C VAL A 240 -10.01 -14.67 -1.97
N LEU A 241 -9.17 -15.53 -1.41
CA LEU A 241 -8.44 -16.54 -2.18
C LEU A 241 -9.39 -17.51 -2.88
N ALA A 242 -10.43 -17.98 -2.21
CA ALA A 242 -11.45 -18.84 -2.81
C ALA A 242 -12.16 -18.13 -3.97
N ALA A 243 -12.55 -16.87 -3.80
CA ALA A 243 -13.15 -16.06 -4.85
C ALA A 243 -12.20 -15.87 -6.05
N LEU A 244 -10.92 -15.54 -5.80
CA LEU A 244 -9.92 -15.39 -6.85
C LEU A 244 -9.66 -16.70 -7.59
N LEU A 245 -9.55 -17.82 -6.89
CA LEU A 245 -9.38 -19.15 -7.48
C LEU A 245 -10.58 -19.55 -8.34
N ALA A 246 -11.80 -19.31 -7.85
CA ALA A 246 -13.02 -19.55 -8.60
C ALA A 246 -13.10 -18.68 -9.87
N ALA A 247 -12.72 -17.40 -9.75
CA ALA A 247 -12.71 -16.46 -10.87
C ALA A 247 -11.52 -16.65 -11.83
N ASN A 248 -10.45 -17.35 -11.43
CA ASN A 248 -9.18 -17.41 -12.17
C ASN A 248 -9.34 -17.83 -13.63
N ARG A 249 -10.06 -18.94 -13.89
CA ARG A 249 -10.29 -19.42 -15.26
C ARG A 249 -11.11 -18.44 -16.10
N TRP A 250 -11.99 -17.68 -15.48
CA TRP A 250 -12.78 -16.66 -16.17
C TRP A 250 -11.93 -15.42 -16.47
N MET A 251 -11.17 -14.93 -15.48
CA MET A 251 -10.26 -13.79 -15.64
C MET A 251 -9.19 -14.07 -16.70
N ALA A 252 -8.50 -15.21 -16.62
CA ALA A 252 -7.45 -15.59 -17.56
C ALA A 252 -7.95 -15.68 -19.00
N ARG A 253 -9.17 -16.18 -19.21
CA ARG A 253 -9.78 -16.24 -20.55
C ARG A 253 -10.07 -14.85 -21.12
N ARG A 254 -10.41 -13.87 -20.27
CA ARG A 254 -10.72 -12.51 -20.69
C ARG A 254 -9.47 -11.68 -20.94
N THR A 255 -8.42 -11.88 -20.14
CA THR A 255 -7.19 -11.08 -20.21
C THR A 255 -6.15 -11.64 -21.17
N LEU A 256 -6.06 -12.97 -21.35
CA LEU A 256 -5.08 -13.61 -22.25
C LEU A 256 -5.60 -13.83 -23.68
N ALA A 257 -6.88 -13.54 -23.95
CA ALA A 257 -7.44 -13.63 -25.29
C ALA A 257 -6.83 -12.59 -26.26
N GLU A 258 -6.32 -11.48 -25.74
CA GLU A 258 -5.46 -10.57 -26.48
C GLU A 258 -4.03 -11.10 -26.40
N ARG A 259 -3.53 -11.67 -27.51
CA ARG A 259 -2.15 -12.19 -27.58
C ARG A 259 -1.17 -11.09 -27.17
N PHE A 260 -0.37 -11.36 -26.15
CA PHE A 260 0.82 -10.57 -25.82
C PHE A 260 1.75 -10.60 -27.03
N VAL A 261 1.79 -9.52 -27.82
CA VAL A 261 2.80 -9.33 -28.87
C VAL A 261 4.05 -8.82 -28.16
N PRO A 262 5.15 -9.58 -28.13
CA PRO A 262 6.39 -9.10 -27.53
C PRO A 262 6.84 -7.82 -28.24
N PHE A 263 7.29 -6.84 -27.46
CA PHE A 263 7.93 -5.63 -27.99
C PHE A 263 9.07 -6.04 -28.93
N GLY A 264 8.98 -5.62 -30.21
CA GLY A 264 9.96 -5.93 -31.27
C GLY A 264 9.51 -6.93 -32.34
N ALA A 265 8.37 -7.63 -32.17
CA ALA A 265 7.90 -8.60 -33.17
C ALA A 265 7.16 -7.99 -34.38
N SER A 266 6.80 -6.71 -34.35
CA SER A 266 6.01 -6.05 -35.41
C SER A 266 6.84 -5.33 -36.48
N GLU A 267 8.16 -5.23 -36.35
CA GLU A 267 9.01 -4.54 -37.33
C GLU A 267 9.48 -5.44 -38.50
N GLY A 268 9.18 -6.75 -38.48
CA GLY A 268 9.65 -7.69 -39.50
C GLY A 268 8.66 -8.07 -40.61
N ALA A 269 7.43 -7.54 -40.62
CA ALA A 269 6.39 -7.94 -41.58
C ALA A 269 5.99 -6.83 -42.57
N ALA A 270 6.78 -5.76 -42.65
CA ALA A 270 6.63 -4.69 -43.62
C ALA A 270 7.96 -4.40 -44.31
N GLN A 271 8.49 -5.41 -45.02
CA GLN A 271 9.41 -5.26 -46.15
C GLN A 271 9.06 -6.30 -47.22
#